data_AF-A0A661TCT2-F1
#
_entry.id   AF-A0A661TCT2-F1
#
_cell.length_a   1.000
_cell.length_b   1.000
_cell.length_c   1.000
_cell.angle_alpha   90.00
_cell.angle_beta   90.00
_cell.angle_gamma   90.00
#
_symmetry.space_group_name_H-M   'P 1'
#
loop_
_entity.id
_entity.type
_entity.pdbx_description
1 polymer ?
#
loop_
_entity_poly.entity_id
_entity_poly.type
_entity_poly.pdbx_seq_one_letter_code
_entity_poly.pdbx_strand_id
1 'polypeptide(L)' 'MDHPQESRDTGGRLLDDDTIAAIATPPGQAGIGIVRISGPLSAGIAEKIFQPARPAMRLQSHRLYLGRLVDPSSG' A
#
# COMPACT_ATOMS: atom_id res chain seq x y z
N MET A 1 -48.43 9.67 -7.89
CA MET A 1 -47.24 10.04 -8.68
C MET A 1 -46.13 10.24 -7.66
N ASP A 2 -45.59 9.14 -7.16
CA ASP A 2 -44.42 9.15 -6.31
C ASP A 2 -43.21 8.94 -7.21
N HIS A 3 -42.33 9.93 -7.23
CA HIS A 3 -41.01 9.79 -7.84
C HIS A 3 -40.23 8.73 -7.04
N PRO A 4 -39.67 7.69 -7.68
CA PRO A 4 -38.79 6.77 -6.99
C PRO A 4 -37.52 7.55 -6.58
N GLN A 5 -37.26 7.61 -5.28
CA GLN A 5 -35.98 8.10 -4.79
C GLN A 5 -34.90 7.08 -5.15
N GLU A 6 -34.07 7.40 -6.12
CA GLU A 6 -32.74 6.80 -6.26
C GLU A 6 -32.00 6.98 -4.93
N SER A 7 -31.88 5.89 -4.18
CA SER A 7 -31.04 5.82 -3.01
C SER A 7 -29.61 6.04 -3.46
N ARG A 8 -29.13 7.26 -3.24
CA ARG A 8 -27.75 7.70 -3.44
C ARG A 8 -26.79 6.64 -2.91
N ASP A 9 -26.06 6.02 -3.82
CA ASP A 9 -24.91 5.19 -3.49
C ASP A 9 -23.97 6.04 -2.62
N THR A 10 -23.73 5.56 -1.40
CA THR A 10 -23.07 6.35 -0.36
C THR A 10 -21.58 6.38 -0.65
N GLY A 11 -21.13 7.35 -1.45
CA GLY A 11 -19.73 7.71 -1.69
C GLY A 11 -19.02 8.28 -0.44
N GLY A 12 -19.26 7.70 0.74
CA GLY A 12 -18.84 8.23 2.04
C GLY A 12 -18.37 7.19 3.06
N ARG A 13 -18.04 5.95 2.64
CA ARG A 13 -17.54 4.91 3.56
C ARG A 13 -16.49 3.98 2.91
N LEU A 14 -15.54 4.57 2.18
CA LEU A 14 -14.49 3.84 1.43
C LEU A 14 -13.05 4.27 1.80
N LEU A 15 -12.84 5.10 2.83
CA LEU A 15 -11.54 5.78 3.00
C LEU A 15 -10.74 5.41 4.25
N ASP A 16 -11.36 4.94 5.33
CA ASP A 16 -10.63 4.72 6.59
C ASP A 16 -10.09 3.29 6.78
N ASP A 17 -10.79 2.28 6.24
CA ASP A 17 -10.42 0.87 6.41
C ASP A 17 -9.63 0.28 5.24
N ASP A 18 -9.61 0.96 4.09
CA ASP A 18 -8.96 0.47 2.89
C ASP A 18 -7.43 0.67 2.94
N THR A 19 -6.71 -0.23 2.27
CA THR A 19 -5.27 -0.09 2.04
C THR A 19 -5.00 0.02 0.55
N ILE A 20 -4.41 1.13 0.14
CA ILE A 20 -4.13 1.46 -1.27
C ILE A 20 -2.63 1.42 -1.56
N ALA A 21 -2.28 1.18 -2.82
CA ALA A 21 -0.92 1.28 -3.32
C ALA A 21 -0.89 2.08 -4.63
N ALA A 22 0.14 2.91 -4.82
CA ALA A 22 0.29 3.73 -6.03
C ALA A 22 1.76 4.04 -6.34
N ILE A 23 2.05 4.28 -7.62
CA ILE A 23 3.33 4.84 -8.06
C ILE A 23 3.38 6.30 -7.60
N ALA A 24 4.38 6.66 -6.79
CA ALA A 24 4.54 7.98 -6.18
C ALA A 24 5.57 8.85 -6.92
N THR A 25 6.17 8.34 -7.99
CA THR A 25 7.11 9.06 -8.87
C THR A 25 6.56 9.20 -10.29
N PRO A 26 6.94 10.25 -11.05
CA PRO A 26 6.56 10.36 -12.46
C PRO A 26 6.99 9.14 -13.29
N PRO A 27 6.25 8.79 -14.35
CA PRO A 27 6.66 7.75 -15.29
C PRO A 27 7.86 8.22 -16.12
N GLY A 28 8.74 7.30 -16.49
CA GLY A 28 9.90 7.58 -17.34
C GLY A 28 11.20 6.99 -16.79
N GLN A 29 12.31 7.38 -17.40
CA GLN A 29 13.65 6.92 -17.01
C GLN A 29 14.16 7.75 -15.82
N ALA A 30 14.51 7.07 -14.72
CA ALA A 30 15.04 7.69 -13.52
C ALA A 30 15.91 6.69 -12.74
N GLY A 31 16.78 7.20 -11.85
CA GLY A 31 17.59 6.33 -10.97
C GLY A 31 16.80 5.67 -9.85
N ILE A 32 15.61 6.18 -9.52
CA ILE A 32 14.75 5.69 -8.43
C ILE A 32 13.28 5.78 -8.86
N GLY A 33 12.52 4.71 -8.63
CA GLY A 33 11.05 4.70 -8.66
C GLY A 33 10.50 4.41 -7.27
N ILE A 34 9.38 5.03 -6.90
CA ILE A 34 8.75 4.85 -5.58
C ILE A 34 7.34 4.32 -5.76
N VAL A 35 7.03 3.22 -5.07
CA VAL A 35 5.65 2.76 -4.83
C VAL A 35 5.32 3.04 -3.37
N ARG A 36 4.21 3.73 -3.12
CA ARG A 36 3.70 4.04 -1.78
C ARG A 36 2.50 3.16 -1.48
N ILE A 37 2.48 2.58 -0.28
CA ILE A 37 1.33 1.86 0.28
C ILE A 37 0.80 2.69 1.46
N SER A 38 -0.51 2.80 1.63
CA SER A 38 -1.13 3.57 2.73
C SER A 38 -2.44 2.94 3.16
N GLY A 39 -2.68 2.90 4.47
CA GLY A 39 -3.86 2.27 5.08
C GLY A 39 -3.50 1.29 6.21
N PRO A 40 -4.51 0.72 6.89
CA PRO A 40 -4.31 -0.10 8.10
C PRO A 40 -3.41 -1.32 7.90
N LEU A 41 -3.38 -1.90 6.69
CA LEU A 41 -2.62 -3.11 6.39
C LEU A 41 -1.23 -2.84 5.79
N SER A 42 -0.85 -1.58 5.59
CA SER A 42 0.38 -1.20 4.87
C SER A 42 1.66 -1.85 5.43
N ALA A 43 1.86 -1.80 6.75
CA ALA A 43 3.02 -2.42 7.40
C ALA A 43 3.01 -3.96 7.27
N GLY A 44 1.85 -4.60 7.45
CA GLY A 44 1.71 -6.05 7.33
C GLY A 44 1.89 -6.56 5.90
N ILE A 45 1.50 -5.76 4.90
CA ILE A 45 1.82 -6.05 3.49
C ILE A 45 3.32 -5.95 3.26
N ALA A 46 3.96 -4.87 3.74
CA ALA A 46 5.40 -4.68 3.60
C ALA A 46 6.20 -5.84 4.21
N GLU A 47 5.84 -6.31 5.42
CA GLU A 47 6.50 -7.45 6.07
C GLU A 47 6.36 -8.77 5.28
N LYS A 48 5.33 -8.93 4.45
CA LYS A 48 5.12 -10.14 3.63
C LYS A 48 5.91 -10.12 2.32
N ILE A 49 6.10 -8.95 1.72
CA ILE A 49 6.69 -8.82 0.37
C ILE A 49 8.13 -8.28 0.39
N PHE A 50 8.66 -7.92 1.56
CA PHE A 50 10.01 -7.35 1.67
C PHE A 50 10.90 -8.19 2.58
N GLN A 51 12.05 -8.61 2.05
CA GLN A 51 13.09 -9.30 2.79
C GLN A 51 14.24 -8.33 3.09
N PRO A 52 14.47 -7.94 4.36
CA PRO A 52 15.56 -7.03 4.70
C PRO A 52 16.92 -7.71 4.55
N ALA A 53 17.91 -6.98 4.03
CA ALA A 53 19.27 -7.50 3.82
C ALA A 53 20.03 -7.76 5.14
N ARG A 54 19.63 -7.07 6.21
CA ARG A 54 20.07 -7.36 7.59
C ARG A 54 18.86 -7.85 8.38
N PRO A 55 18.99 -8.91 9.18
CA PRO A 55 17.90 -9.38 10.01
C PRO A 55 17.34 -8.23 10.86
N ALA A 56 16.04 -7.99 10.75
CA ALA A 56 15.31 -7.06 11.58
C ALA A 56 14.11 -7.82 12.15
N MET A 57 13.87 -7.71 13.44
CA MET A 57 12.70 -8.37 14.05
C MET A 57 11.39 -7.86 13.46
N ARG A 58 11.29 -6.54 13.19
CA ARG A 58 10.16 -5.86 12.55
C ARG A 58 10.60 -4.57 11.88
N LEU A 59 9.80 -4.07 10.94
CA LEU A 59 9.99 -2.75 10.35
C LEU A 59 9.51 -1.69 11.35
N GLN A 60 10.40 -0.77 11.74
CA GLN A 60 10.08 0.32 12.65
C GLN A 60 9.75 1.60 11.87
N SER A 61 8.86 2.40 12.44
CA SER A 61 8.47 3.70 11.89
C SER A 61 9.68 4.64 11.76
N HIS A 62 9.67 5.51 10.75
CA HIS A 62 10.72 6.49 10.43
C HIS A 62 12.13 5.90 10.24
N ARG A 63 12.23 4.68 9.70
CA ARG A 63 13.51 4.06 9.35
C ARG A 63 13.56 3.62 7.89
N LEU A 64 14.76 3.66 7.33
CA LEU A 64 15.05 3.12 6.00
C LEU A 64 15.67 1.74 6.13
N TYR A 65 15.14 0.79 5.35
CA TYR A 65 15.62 -0.58 5.30
C TYR A 65 16.07 -0.90 3.88
N LEU A 66 17.27 -1.48 3.76
CA LEU A 66 17.75 -2.05 2.51
C LEU A 66 17.38 -3.54 2.46
N GLY A 67 16.89 -4.01 1.32
CA GLY A 67 16.45 -5.38 1.15
C GLY A 67 15.98 -5.65 -0.27
N ARG A 68 15.26 -6.75 -0.45
CA ARG A 68 14.68 -7.16 -1.73
C ARG A 68 13.17 -7.29 -1.60
N LEU A 69 12.46 -6.98 -2.68
CA LEU A 69 11.05 -7.29 -2.79
C LEU A 69 10.95 -8.72 -3.34
N VAL A 70 10.16 -9.56 -2.67
CA VAL A 70 9.98 -10.98 -2.94
C VAL A 70 8.52 -11.26 -3.26
N ASP A 71 8.28 -12.24 -4.13
CA ASP A 71 6.92 -12.71 -4.36
C ASP A 71 6.55 -13.66 -3.20
N PRO A 72 5.53 -13.34 -2.38
CA PRO A 72 5.18 -14.15 -1.22
C PRO A 72 4.70 -15.56 -1.58
N SER A 73 4.36 -15.83 -2.84
CA SER A 73 3.93 -17.15 -3.31
C SER A 73 5.08 -18.07 -3.74
N SER A 74 6.22 -17.50 -4.16
CA SER A 74 7.36 -18.28 -4.68
C SER A 74 8.64 -18.17 -3.86
N GLY A 75 8.76 -17.17 -3.00
CA GLY A 75 9.99 -16.88 -2.24
C GLY A 75 11.02 -16.15 -3.09
#